data_AF-A0A073JVW1-F1
#
_entry.id   AF-A0A073JVW1-F1
#
_cell.length_a   1.000
_cell.length_b   1.000
_cell.length_c   1.000
_cell.angle_alpha   90.00
_cell.angle_beta   90.00
_cell.angle_gamma   90.00
#
_symmetry.space_group_name_H-M   'P 1'
#
loop_
_entity.id
_entity.type
_entity.pdbx_description
1 polymer ?
#
loop_
_entity_poly.entity_id
_entity_poly.type
_entity_poly.pdbx_seq_one_letter_code
_entity_poly.pdbx_strand_id
1 'polypeptide(L)'
;MKKLFVTGLIGCTLLAGCEKAANTMPKEQESVSTVEQEKEVVNQAPKNEEVATEVQESEEVVNEEQEKTEEVAKVETKEEQPTKKIQGSPIQQQVDSRYIFPMKTVEGDTYTLHVFAKHEEYMVQEEAWAGASEGDQLYSGTYQLALQADSPTLYLQEAQIGEFQFNVSQKSGFVSKGSPDFFVALQRESSNFSSGKVFYIYKGKVMEVHIKDSEEGMGVFGTAFQALDNGKFMMAAYNNAEGIWHFTTYQVDFETGYAAEVDTRSLSFEEGEMYLQENFQ
;
A
#
# COMPACT_ATOMS: atom_id res chain seq x y z
N MET A 1 32.48 43.71 -34.95
CA MET A 1 31.22 43.72 -35.71
C MET A 1 30.07 43.73 -34.71
N LYS A 2 29.28 44.81 -34.71
CA LYS A 2 28.11 45.01 -33.84
C LYS A 2 26.89 44.36 -34.50
N LYS A 3 26.06 43.64 -33.73
CA LYS A 3 24.62 43.57 -33.98
C LYS A 3 23.88 43.64 -32.65
N LEU A 4 23.26 44.81 -32.44
CA LEU A 4 22.09 45.02 -31.59
C LEU A 4 20.93 44.20 -32.16
N PHE A 5 20.08 43.63 -31.28
CA PHE A 5 18.66 43.51 -31.57
C PHE A 5 17.87 44.17 -30.44
N VAL A 6 17.11 45.18 -30.87
CA VAL A 6 16.04 45.88 -30.18
C VAL A 6 14.72 45.18 -30.55
N THR A 7 13.68 45.44 -29.75
CA THR A 7 12.21 45.24 -29.95
C THR A 7 11.61 44.16 -29.05
N GLY A 8 10.49 44.38 -28.37
CA GLY A 8 9.64 45.56 -28.30
C GLY A 8 8.48 45.30 -27.34
N LEU A 9 8.13 46.30 -26.52
CA LEU A 9 6.86 46.35 -25.80
C LEU A 9 5.72 46.53 -26.81
N ILE A 10 4.67 45.72 -26.69
CA ILE A 10 3.32 46.06 -27.14
C ILE A 10 2.36 45.73 -26.00
N GLY A 11 1.86 46.77 -25.35
CA GLY A 11 0.57 46.71 -24.68
C GLY A 11 -0.44 47.45 -25.55
N CYS A 12 -1.65 46.91 -25.68
CA CYS A 12 -2.87 47.72 -25.69
C CYS A 12 -4.14 46.87 -25.60
N THR A 13 -5.05 47.36 -24.77
CA THR A 13 -6.52 47.39 -24.92
C THR A 13 -7.32 46.10 -24.83
N LEU A 14 -7.84 45.89 -23.61
CA LEU A 14 -9.17 45.35 -23.33
C LEU A 14 -10.26 46.21 -24.00
N LEU A 15 -11.13 45.57 -24.77
CA LEU A 15 -12.47 46.07 -25.12
C LEU A 15 -13.50 44.94 -24.95
N ALA A 16 -14.67 45.36 -24.50
CA ALA A 16 -15.76 44.56 -24.00
C ALA A 16 -16.58 43.83 -25.08
N GLY A 17 -17.21 42.73 -24.67
CA GLY A 17 -18.62 42.40 -24.92
C GLY A 17 -19.04 41.95 -26.33
N CYS A 18 -19.55 40.71 -26.40
CA CYS A 18 -20.69 40.23 -27.23
C CYS A 18 -20.77 38.71 -27.01
N GLU A 19 -21.78 38.21 -26.31
CA GLU A 19 -23.12 37.85 -26.79
C GLU A 19 -23.26 36.34 -27.04
N LYS A 20 -24.38 35.83 -26.54
CA LYS A 20 -24.83 34.45 -26.57
C LYS A 20 -25.01 33.97 -28.02
N ALA A 21 -24.48 32.79 -28.32
CA ALA A 21 -25.02 31.95 -29.38
C ALA A 21 -25.15 30.52 -28.84
N ALA A 22 -26.37 30.20 -28.40
CA ALA A 22 -26.84 28.83 -28.35
C ALA A 22 -27.09 28.39 -29.80
N ASN A 23 -26.54 27.23 -30.21
CA ASN A 23 -27.30 26.35 -31.09
C ASN A 23 -26.74 24.93 -31.17
N THR A 24 -27.65 23.98 -30.93
CA THR A 24 -27.82 22.69 -31.61
C THR A 24 -26.71 21.64 -31.51
N MET A 25 -26.88 20.72 -30.56
CA MET A 25 -26.47 19.32 -30.69
C MET A 25 -27.44 18.56 -31.61
N PRO A 26 -26.96 17.70 -32.53
CA PRO A 26 -27.79 16.67 -33.13
C PRO A 26 -27.91 15.45 -32.20
N LYS A 27 -29.14 14.96 -32.09
CA LYS A 27 -29.57 13.74 -31.39
C LYS A 27 -29.14 12.46 -32.11
N GLU A 28 -29.04 11.41 -31.30
CA GLU A 28 -29.40 10.00 -31.56
C GLU A 28 -28.73 9.26 -32.70
N GLN A 29 -27.92 8.26 -32.33
CA GLN A 29 -28.06 6.92 -32.88
C GLN A 29 -28.22 5.92 -31.75
N GLU A 30 -29.43 5.39 -31.64
CA GLU A 30 -29.77 4.17 -30.91
C GLU A 30 -28.97 3.00 -31.51
N SER A 31 -28.28 2.24 -30.66
CA SER A 31 -27.85 0.89 -31.00
C SER A 31 -28.59 -0.09 -30.09
N VAL A 32 -29.53 -0.81 -30.71
CA VAL A 32 -30.24 -1.95 -30.15
C VAL A 32 -29.26 -3.11 -30.07
N SER A 33 -28.94 -3.58 -28.87
CA SER A 33 -28.34 -4.91 -28.67
C SER A 33 -29.39 -5.80 -28.00
N THR A 34 -29.76 -6.86 -28.71
CA THR A 34 -30.72 -7.85 -28.25
C THR A 34 -30.01 -8.86 -27.37
N VAL A 35 -30.57 -9.03 -26.17
CA VAL A 35 -30.25 -10.07 -25.19
C VAL A 35 -30.72 -11.42 -25.73
N GLU A 36 -29.85 -12.42 -25.77
CA GLU A 36 -30.27 -13.83 -25.71
C GLU A 36 -29.84 -14.43 -24.38
N GLN A 37 -30.83 -14.84 -23.61
CA GLN A 37 -30.72 -15.56 -22.34
C GLN A 37 -30.47 -17.06 -22.57
N GLU A 38 -29.65 -17.59 -21.67
CA GLU A 38 -29.77 -18.86 -20.94
C GLU A 38 -30.09 -20.15 -21.70
N LYS A 39 -29.19 -21.13 -21.55
CA LYS A 39 -29.60 -22.49 -21.22
C LYS A 39 -28.72 -23.09 -20.12
N GLU A 40 -29.38 -23.21 -18.98
CA GLU A 40 -29.15 -24.07 -17.83
C GLU A 40 -28.92 -25.53 -18.25
N VAL A 41 -27.88 -26.18 -17.70
CA VAL A 41 -27.82 -27.66 -17.62
C VAL A 41 -27.36 -28.05 -16.22
N VAL A 42 -28.35 -28.52 -15.46
CA VAL A 42 -28.28 -29.29 -14.22
C VAL A 42 -27.66 -30.67 -14.49
N ASN A 43 -26.78 -31.14 -13.61
CA ASN A 43 -26.64 -32.56 -13.21
C ASN A 43 -25.71 -32.64 -11.99
N GLN A 44 -26.26 -32.75 -10.78
CA GLN A 44 -26.52 -33.99 -10.03
C GLN A 44 -25.24 -34.75 -9.63
N ALA A 45 -24.94 -34.65 -8.34
CA ALA A 45 -24.06 -35.52 -7.57
C ALA A 45 -24.70 -36.90 -7.33
N PRO A 46 -23.89 -37.90 -6.92
CA PRO A 46 -24.36 -38.90 -5.99
C PRO A 46 -23.54 -38.94 -4.69
N LYS A 47 -24.29 -39.14 -3.61
CA LYS A 47 -23.90 -39.54 -2.26
C LYS A 47 -23.29 -40.95 -2.23
N ASN A 48 -22.48 -41.20 -1.21
CA ASN A 48 -22.42 -42.41 -0.37
C ASN A 48 -21.64 -42.00 0.91
N GLU A 49 -22.26 -41.90 2.08
CA GLU A 49 -22.56 -42.96 3.08
C GLU A 49 -21.37 -43.93 3.28
N GLU A 50 -20.58 -43.75 4.35
CA GLU A 50 -20.79 -44.21 5.74
C GLU A 50 -20.16 -45.60 5.97
N VAL A 51 -19.08 -45.68 6.75
CA VAL A 51 -18.81 -46.80 7.68
C VAL A 51 -17.91 -46.28 8.81
N ALA A 52 -18.48 -46.22 10.01
CA ALA A 52 -17.75 -46.21 11.26
C ALA A 52 -17.28 -47.64 11.61
N THR A 53 -16.10 -47.79 12.21
CA THR A 53 -15.88 -48.90 13.15
C THR A 53 -14.87 -48.48 14.21
N GLU A 54 -15.23 -48.86 15.42
CA GLU A 54 -14.73 -48.49 16.73
C GLU A 54 -13.82 -49.60 17.30
N VAL A 55 -13.19 -49.30 18.44
CA VAL A 55 -12.65 -50.18 19.49
C VAL A 55 -11.32 -50.95 19.22
N GLN A 56 -10.24 -50.65 19.96
CA GLN A 56 -9.89 -51.36 21.20
C GLN A 56 -8.57 -50.88 21.84
N GLU A 57 -8.70 -50.47 23.10
CA GLU A 57 -7.68 -50.46 24.15
C GLU A 57 -7.01 -51.84 24.30
N SER A 58 -5.74 -51.84 24.69
CA SER A 58 -5.23 -52.82 25.64
C SER A 58 -4.04 -52.25 26.43
N GLU A 59 -3.99 -52.69 27.67
CA GLU A 59 -3.35 -52.11 28.85
C GLU A 59 -1.85 -52.41 28.98
N GLU A 60 -1.30 -51.68 29.96
CA GLU A 60 -0.07 -51.83 30.74
C GLU A 60 0.61 -53.21 30.80
N VAL A 61 1.95 -53.17 30.77
CA VAL A 61 2.77 -54.03 31.64
C VAL A 61 3.87 -53.19 32.29
N VAL A 62 3.78 -53.13 33.61
CA VAL A 62 4.76 -52.64 34.59
C VAL A 62 6.02 -53.51 34.57
N ASN A 63 7.20 -52.90 34.69
CA ASN A 63 8.32 -53.54 35.39
C ASN A 63 9.22 -52.47 36.04
N GLU A 64 9.38 -52.61 37.35
CA GLU A 64 10.23 -51.81 38.24
C GLU A 64 11.70 -52.29 38.26
N GLU A 65 12.52 -51.44 38.88
CA GLU A 65 13.88 -51.65 39.42
C GLU A 65 15.06 -51.53 38.41
N GLN A 66 16.17 -50.81 38.68
CA GLN A 66 16.68 -50.17 39.89
C GLN A 66 17.80 -49.17 39.52
N GLU A 67 18.05 -48.25 40.45
CA GLU A 67 19.02 -47.15 40.56
C GLU A 67 20.34 -47.19 39.77
N LYS A 68 20.68 -46.02 39.18
CA LYS A 68 22.02 -45.45 39.34
C LYS A 68 22.01 -43.93 39.19
N THR A 69 22.58 -43.27 40.18
CA THR A 69 22.81 -41.84 40.35
C THR A 69 23.70 -41.28 39.24
N GLU A 70 23.22 -40.27 38.51
CA GLU A 70 24.07 -39.31 37.80
C GLU A 70 23.42 -37.92 37.89
N GLU A 71 24.10 -37.05 38.60
CA GLU A 71 23.80 -35.63 38.76
C GLU A 71 24.06 -34.93 37.42
N VAL A 72 23.04 -34.90 36.54
CA VAL A 72 23.10 -34.11 35.31
C VAL A 72 22.63 -32.71 35.65
N ALA A 73 23.60 -31.80 35.71
CA ALA A 73 23.37 -30.37 35.71
C ALA A 73 22.32 -30.02 34.65
N LYS A 74 21.17 -29.54 35.11
CA LYS A 74 20.12 -28.94 34.27
C LYS A 74 20.70 -27.64 33.73
N VAL A 75 21.46 -27.75 32.64
CA VAL A 75 21.72 -26.62 31.75
C VAL A 75 20.34 -26.24 31.23
N GLU A 76 19.76 -25.20 31.82
CA GLU A 76 18.72 -24.43 31.18
C GLU A 76 19.30 -23.97 29.86
N THR A 77 19.00 -24.73 28.81
CA THR A 77 19.10 -24.24 27.45
C THR A 77 18.15 -23.06 27.40
N LYS A 78 18.69 -21.86 27.60
CA LYS A 78 18.06 -20.64 27.11
C LYS A 78 17.73 -20.96 25.66
N GLU A 79 16.44 -21.10 25.35
CA GLU A 79 15.97 -20.92 23.99
C GLU A 79 16.53 -19.56 23.58
N GLU A 80 17.59 -19.58 22.78
CA GLU A 80 18.03 -18.41 22.04
C GLU A 80 16.82 -17.98 21.24
N GLN A 81 16.21 -16.88 21.66
CA GLN A 81 15.20 -16.22 20.83
C GLN A 81 15.79 -16.09 19.42
N PRO A 82 15.02 -16.40 18.37
CA PRO A 82 15.51 -16.30 17.02
C PRO A 82 16.06 -14.89 16.84
N THR A 83 17.37 -14.79 16.63
CA THR A 83 18.01 -13.50 16.37
C THR A 83 17.30 -12.92 15.16
N LYS A 84 16.64 -11.76 15.34
CA LYS A 84 15.94 -11.00 14.30
C LYS A 84 16.79 -10.95 13.03
N LYS A 85 16.53 -11.85 12.09
CA LYS A 85 17.35 -12.02 10.90
C LYS A 85 16.75 -11.18 9.79
N ILE A 86 17.38 -10.04 9.51
CA ILE A 86 17.02 -9.23 8.36
C ILE A 86 17.58 -9.88 7.08
N GLN A 87 16.75 -9.92 6.04
CA GLN A 87 17.17 -10.30 4.69
C GLN A 87 17.66 -9.06 3.93
N GLY A 88 18.57 -9.24 2.98
CA GLY A 88 19.12 -8.15 2.18
C GLY A 88 20.64 -8.02 2.29
N SER A 89 21.19 -7.00 1.64
CA SER A 89 22.63 -6.77 1.60
C SER A 89 23.03 -5.69 2.61
N PRO A 90 24.03 -5.92 3.49
CA PRO A 90 24.48 -4.89 4.40
C PRO A 90 25.06 -3.71 3.63
N ILE A 91 24.70 -2.50 4.02
CA ILE A 91 25.23 -1.26 3.43
C ILE A 91 25.81 -0.36 4.51
N GLN A 92 26.88 0.37 4.16
CA GLN A 92 27.27 1.54 4.93
C GLN A 92 26.38 2.69 4.48
N GLN A 93 25.65 3.29 5.41
CA GLN A 93 24.79 4.43 5.08
C GLN A 93 25.67 5.58 4.58
N GLN A 94 25.53 5.93 3.30
CA GLN A 94 26.28 7.01 2.66
C GLN A 94 25.42 8.28 2.47
N VAL A 95 24.12 8.19 2.75
CA VAL A 95 23.14 9.27 2.54
C VAL A 95 22.08 9.28 3.64
N ASP A 96 21.57 10.46 3.95
CA ASP A 96 20.49 10.65 4.93
C ASP A 96 19.18 10.06 4.39
N SER A 97 18.39 9.45 5.28
CA SER A 97 17.08 8.94 4.91
C SER A 97 16.04 10.05 4.92
N ARG A 98 15.22 10.11 3.87
CA ARG A 98 14.06 11.02 3.79
C ARG A 98 12.98 10.66 4.79
N TYR A 99 12.71 9.36 4.94
CA TYR A 99 11.82 8.83 5.96
C TYR A 99 12.52 7.75 6.78
N ILE A 100 12.25 7.77 8.08
CA ILE A 100 12.70 6.77 9.05
C ILE A 100 11.51 6.44 9.93
N PHE A 101 11.01 5.21 9.86
CA PHE A 101 9.84 4.80 10.62
C PHE A 101 10.05 3.46 11.32
N PRO A 102 9.71 3.35 12.62
CA PRO A 102 9.54 2.05 13.24
C PRO A 102 8.25 1.39 12.72
N MET A 103 8.38 0.14 12.28
CA MET A 103 7.30 -0.66 11.71
C MET A 103 7.23 -2.03 12.39
N LYS A 104 6.01 -2.39 12.82
CA LYS A 104 5.69 -3.73 13.28
C LYS A 104 5.59 -4.70 12.11
N THR A 105 6.36 -5.80 12.16
CA THR A 105 6.35 -6.87 11.14
C THR A 105 5.14 -7.79 11.32
N VAL A 106 4.93 -8.68 10.35
CA VAL A 106 3.91 -9.74 10.42
C VAL A 106 4.14 -10.66 11.62
N GLU A 107 5.40 -10.94 11.96
CA GLU A 107 5.78 -11.75 13.12
C GLU A 107 5.59 -11.01 14.46
N GLY A 108 5.29 -9.71 14.43
CA GLY A 108 5.15 -8.87 15.62
C GLY A 108 6.45 -8.23 16.11
N ASP A 109 7.57 -8.49 15.44
CA ASP A 109 8.82 -7.76 15.67
C ASP A 109 8.70 -6.29 15.26
N THR A 110 9.62 -5.44 15.73
CA THR A 110 9.72 -4.05 15.26
C THR A 110 11.07 -3.82 14.61
N TYR A 111 11.05 -3.40 13.35
CA TYR A 111 12.21 -2.95 12.59
C TYR A 111 12.06 -1.48 12.21
N THR A 112 13.17 -0.80 11.95
CA THR A 112 13.16 0.55 11.39
C THR A 112 13.29 0.47 9.88
N LEU A 113 12.30 1.02 9.17
CA LEU A 113 12.34 1.22 7.72
C LEU A 113 13.01 2.56 7.41
N HIS A 114 13.99 2.53 6.51
CA HIS A 114 14.66 3.69 5.94
C HIS A 114 14.27 3.83 4.47
N VAL A 115 13.81 5.03 4.11
CA VAL A 115 13.53 5.42 2.72
C VAL A 115 14.55 6.49 2.34
N PHE A 116 15.34 6.23 1.30
CA PHE A 116 16.43 7.12 0.90
C PHE A 116 16.69 7.06 -0.60
N ALA A 117 17.24 8.13 -1.15
CA ALA A 117 17.78 8.19 -2.50
C ALA A 117 19.26 8.58 -2.44
N LYS A 118 20.08 8.05 -3.35
CA LYS A 118 21.51 8.44 -3.41
C LYS A 118 21.69 9.89 -3.89
N HIS A 119 20.80 10.31 -4.79
CA HIS A 119 20.74 11.64 -5.33
C HIS A 119 19.27 12.05 -5.30
N GLU A 120 19.00 13.21 -4.72
CA GLU A 120 17.65 13.74 -4.56
C GLU A 120 17.66 15.17 -5.11
N GLU A 121 16.73 15.46 -6.00
CA GLU A 121 16.49 16.81 -6.50
C GLU A 121 15.47 17.49 -5.60
N TYR A 122 15.79 18.69 -5.14
CA TYR A 122 14.91 19.49 -4.31
C TYR A 122 14.34 20.67 -5.10
N MET A 123 13.04 20.89 -4.97
CA MET A 123 12.39 22.10 -5.46
C MET A 123 11.32 22.60 -4.48
N VAL A 124 11.05 23.90 -4.55
CA VAL A 124 9.88 24.53 -3.94
C VAL A 124 8.88 24.78 -5.06
N GLN A 125 7.63 24.37 -4.86
CA GLN A 125 6.58 24.60 -5.84
C GLN A 125 6.29 26.10 -5.98
N GLU A 126 6.43 26.64 -7.19
CA GLU A 126 6.23 28.07 -7.45
C GLU A 126 4.77 28.43 -7.75
N GLU A 127 4.03 27.51 -8.38
CA GLU A 127 2.63 27.71 -8.74
C GLU A 127 1.80 26.51 -8.29
N ALA A 128 0.62 26.75 -7.72
CA ALA A 128 -0.24 25.66 -7.28
C ALA A 128 -0.71 24.80 -8.47
N TRP A 129 -0.69 23.48 -8.29
CA TRP A 129 -1.32 22.51 -9.18
C TRP A 129 -1.97 21.39 -8.38
N ALA A 130 -2.58 20.42 -9.06
CA ALA A 130 -3.33 19.34 -8.42
C ALA A 130 -2.60 18.59 -7.30
N GLY A 131 -1.27 18.45 -7.39
CA GLY A 131 -0.44 17.71 -6.43
C GLY A 131 0.45 18.54 -5.50
N ALA A 132 0.45 19.86 -5.62
CA ALA A 132 1.27 20.72 -4.76
C ALA A 132 0.68 22.14 -4.68
N SER A 133 0.72 22.72 -3.48
CA SER A 133 0.44 24.14 -3.26
C SER A 133 1.71 24.97 -3.49
N GLU A 134 1.55 26.26 -3.80
CA GLU A 134 2.67 27.20 -3.78
C GLU A 134 3.39 27.14 -2.42
N GLY A 135 4.72 27.00 -2.46
CA GLY A 135 5.56 26.85 -1.28
C GLY A 135 5.79 25.41 -0.81
N ASP A 136 5.11 24.41 -1.39
CA ASP A 136 5.34 23.01 -1.02
C ASP A 136 6.77 22.57 -1.38
N GLN A 137 7.39 21.81 -0.48
CA GLN A 137 8.69 21.19 -0.67
C GLN A 137 8.56 19.83 -1.36
N LEU A 138 9.22 19.69 -2.50
CA LEU A 138 9.18 18.50 -3.34
C LEU A 138 10.58 17.91 -3.49
N TYR A 139 10.64 16.58 -3.41
CA TYR A 139 11.89 15.82 -3.45
C TYR A 139 11.78 14.65 -4.41
N SER A 140 12.54 14.68 -5.50
CA SER A 140 12.49 13.69 -6.58
C SER A 140 13.77 12.87 -6.64
N GLY A 141 13.65 11.57 -6.90
CA GLY A 141 14.80 10.70 -7.11
C GLY A 141 14.43 9.22 -7.15
N THR A 142 15.45 8.37 -7.29
CA THR A 142 15.29 6.91 -7.24
C THR A 142 15.37 6.42 -5.79
N TYR A 143 14.22 6.17 -5.17
CA TYR A 143 14.14 5.80 -3.76
C TYR A 143 14.26 4.29 -3.54
N GLN A 144 15.14 3.94 -2.59
CA GLN A 144 15.43 2.60 -2.11
C GLN A 144 14.96 2.42 -0.66
N LEU A 145 14.79 1.16 -0.27
CA LEU A 145 14.36 0.77 1.08
C LEU A 145 15.48 0.00 1.79
N ALA A 146 15.72 0.32 3.05
CA ALA A 146 16.59 -0.46 3.92
C ALA A 146 15.91 -0.75 5.26
N LEU A 147 16.28 -1.89 5.85
CA LEU A 147 15.83 -2.28 7.17
C LEU A 147 16.97 -2.20 8.19
N GLN A 148 16.59 -1.82 9.40
CA GLN A 148 17.44 -1.84 10.58
C GLN A 148 16.73 -2.57 11.71
N ALA A 149 17.44 -3.45 12.40
CA ALA A 149 16.98 -4.04 13.66
C ALA A 149 17.64 -3.26 14.82
N ASP A 150 18.03 -3.96 15.88
CA ASP A 150 18.65 -3.36 17.06
C ASP A 150 20.15 -3.03 16.85
N SER A 151 20.73 -3.38 15.69
CA SER A 151 22.11 -3.10 15.32
C SER A 151 22.23 -1.82 14.48
N PRO A 152 23.41 -1.17 14.41
CA PRO A 152 23.62 0.01 13.55
C PRO A 152 23.71 -0.34 12.05
N THR A 153 23.62 -1.61 11.68
CA THR A 153 23.78 -2.05 10.29
C THR A 153 22.45 -1.92 9.55
N LEU A 154 22.47 -1.20 8.42
CA LEU A 154 21.37 -1.16 7.47
C LEU A 154 21.49 -2.30 6.46
N TYR A 155 20.35 -2.88 6.10
CA TYR A 155 20.26 -3.92 5.08
C TYR A 155 19.39 -3.43 3.93
N LEU A 156 20.02 -3.20 2.78
CA LEU A 156 19.34 -2.85 1.54
C LEU A 156 18.39 -3.97 1.12
N GLN A 157 17.16 -3.59 0.82
CA GLN A 157 16.08 -4.49 0.42
C GLN A 157 16.00 -4.60 -1.10
N GLU A 158 15.46 -5.73 -1.57
CA GLU A 158 15.17 -5.93 -3.00
C GLU A 158 14.00 -5.06 -3.48
N ALA A 159 12.97 -4.90 -2.63
CA ALA A 159 11.86 -4.01 -2.90
C ALA A 159 12.34 -2.55 -2.91
N GLN A 160 11.82 -1.77 -3.85
CA GLN A 160 12.16 -0.37 -4.02
C GLN A 160 10.91 0.44 -4.39
N ILE A 161 10.92 1.72 -4.03
CA ILE A 161 9.89 2.64 -4.50
C ILE A 161 10.17 2.98 -5.97
N GLY A 162 11.45 3.13 -6.34
CA GLY A 162 11.88 3.51 -7.68
C GLY A 162 11.89 5.02 -7.87
N GLU A 163 11.74 5.48 -9.11
CA GLU A 163 11.57 6.91 -9.41
C GLU A 163 10.29 7.42 -8.76
N PHE A 164 10.42 8.43 -7.90
CA PHE A 164 9.29 8.97 -7.14
C PHE A 164 9.52 10.42 -6.79
N GLN A 165 8.43 11.17 -6.61
CA GLN A 165 8.45 12.53 -6.07
C GLN A 165 7.64 12.60 -4.78
N PHE A 166 8.32 12.87 -3.66
CA PHE A 166 7.64 13.12 -2.39
C PHE A 166 7.29 14.59 -2.25
N ASN A 167 6.02 14.88 -1.95
CA ASN A 167 5.60 16.15 -1.36
C ASN A 167 5.59 16.01 0.16
N VAL A 168 6.68 16.43 0.80
CA VAL A 168 6.82 16.28 2.26
C VAL A 168 5.85 17.17 3.03
N SER A 169 5.42 18.29 2.43
CA SER A 169 4.45 19.23 3.00
C SER A 169 3.05 18.59 3.12
N GLN A 170 2.75 17.62 2.26
CA GLN A 170 1.46 16.91 2.21
C GLN A 170 1.54 15.47 2.74
N LYS A 171 2.61 15.10 3.46
CA LYS A 171 2.80 13.74 4.03
C LYS A 171 2.72 12.61 2.98
N SER A 172 3.35 12.79 1.83
CA SER A 172 3.44 11.76 0.77
C SER A 172 4.13 10.45 1.18
N GLY A 173 4.73 10.35 2.37
CA GLY A 173 5.25 9.11 2.93
C GLY A 173 4.83 8.96 4.39
N PHE A 174 4.14 7.88 4.74
CA PHE A 174 3.67 7.65 6.11
C PHE A 174 3.54 6.15 6.44
N VAL A 175 3.44 5.84 7.73
CA VAL A 175 3.12 4.49 8.21
C VAL A 175 1.70 4.46 8.75
N SER A 176 0.87 3.60 8.18
CA SER A 176 -0.45 3.25 8.70
C SER A 176 -0.32 2.05 9.65
N LYS A 177 -0.84 2.19 10.87
CA LYS A 177 -0.61 1.24 11.97
C LYS A 177 -1.63 0.10 11.97
N GLY A 178 -1.15 -1.14 12.12
CA GLY A 178 -1.98 -2.35 12.07
C GLY A 178 -1.23 -3.61 12.53
N SER A 179 -1.65 -4.78 12.04
CA SER A 179 -0.90 -6.02 12.22
C SER A 179 -0.78 -6.80 10.89
N PRO A 180 0.27 -6.54 10.06
CA PRO A 180 1.43 -5.67 10.30
C PRO A 180 1.14 -4.18 10.10
N ASP A 181 2.16 -3.35 10.38
CA ASP A 181 2.19 -1.96 9.91
C ASP A 181 2.47 -1.91 8.40
N PHE A 182 1.95 -0.87 7.74
CA PHE A 182 2.15 -0.62 6.32
C PHE A 182 2.78 0.75 6.10
N PHE A 183 3.88 0.81 5.34
CA PHE A 183 4.41 2.06 4.82
C PHE A 183 3.75 2.37 3.47
N VAL A 184 3.29 3.60 3.31
CA VAL A 184 2.59 4.08 2.12
C VAL A 184 3.37 5.25 1.55
N ALA A 185 3.78 5.12 0.29
CA ALA A 185 4.33 6.19 -0.53
C ALA A 185 3.27 6.65 -1.53
N LEU A 186 2.90 7.93 -1.50
CA LEU A 186 1.86 8.52 -2.32
C LEU A 186 2.41 9.64 -3.19
N GLN A 187 2.08 9.57 -4.47
CA GLN A 187 2.36 10.62 -5.44
C GLN A 187 1.04 11.07 -6.06
N ARG A 188 0.79 12.38 -6.08
CA ARG A 188 -0.40 12.90 -6.74
C ARG A 188 -0.16 12.97 -8.24
N GLU A 189 -1.07 12.40 -9.01
CA GLU A 189 -1.00 12.36 -10.47
C GLU A 189 -1.97 13.36 -11.11
N SER A 190 -3.13 13.60 -10.47
CA SER A 190 -4.15 14.54 -10.94
C SER A 190 -4.92 15.17 -9.79
N SER A 191 -5.93 16.00 -10.05
CA SER A 191 -6.71 16.65 -8.98
C SER A 191 -7.45 15.66 -8.07
N ASN A 192 -7.75 14.47 -8.59
CA ASN A 192 -8.57 13.46 -7.92
C ASN A 192 -7.92 12.07 -7.86
N PHE A 193 -6.64 11.92 -8.24
CA PHE A 193 -5.97 10.63 -8.28
C PHE A 193 -4.54 10.73 -7.76
N SER A 194 -4.20 9.88 -6.79
CA SER A 194 -2.82 9.59 -6.42
C SER A 194 -2.46 8.15 -6.77
N SER A 195 -1.24 7.95 -7.27
CA SER A 195 -0.61 6.65 -7.28
C SER A 195 -0.03 6.36 -5.89
N GLY A 196 -0.10 5.09 -5.49
CA GLY A 196 0.41 4.63 -4.21
C GLY A 196 1.28 3.38 -4.37
N LYS A 197 2.34 3.32 -3.57
CA LYS A 197 3.11 2.09 -3.32
C LYS A 197 3.03 1.77 -1.84
N VAL A 198 2.69 0.53 -1.52
CA VAL A 198 2.47 0.08 -0.15
C VAL A 198 3.41 -1.07 0.16
N PHE A 199 4.03 -1.01 1.34
CA PHE A 199 5.02 -1.97 1.76
C PHE A 199 4.77 -2.44 3.19
N TYR A 200 5.05 -3.70 3.46
CA TYR A 200 5.05 -4.31 4.79
C TYR A 200 6.32 -5.12 5.01
N ILE A 201 6.53 -5.61 6.23
CA ILE A 201 7.71 -6.41 6.58
C ILE A 201 7.27 -7.82 6.96
N TYR A 202 7.81 -8.82 6.27
CA TYR A 202 7.57 -10.25 6.53
C TYR A 202 8.88 -11.02 6.51
N LYS A 203 9.13 -11.83 7.55
CA LYS A 203 10.34 -12.64 7.74
C LYS A 203 11.62 -11.84 7.52
N GLY A 204 11.61 -10.60 7.97
CA GLY A 204 12.68 -9.63 7.84
C GLY A 204 13.03 -9.17 6.42
N LYS A 205 12.08 -9.27 5.50
CA LYS A 205 12.13 -8.72 4.15
C LYS A 205 11.04 -7.67 3.97
N VAL A 206 11.34 -6.58 3.27
CA VAL A 206 10.30 -5.64 2.79
C VAL A 206 9.60 -6.24 1.59
N MET A 207 8.27 -6.28 1.66
CA MET A 207 7.37 -6.81 0.64
C MET A 207 6.49 -5.66 0.11
N GLU A 208 6.36 -5.55 -1.22
CA GLU A 208 5.40 -4.64 -1.87
C GLU A 208 4.03 -5.31 -1.91
N VAL A 209 2.97 -4.53 -1.69
CA VAL A 209 1.58 -4.97 -1.84
C VAL A 209 1.13 -4.76 -3.27
N HIS A 210 0.54 -5.79 -3.86
CA HIS A 210 -0.05 -5.74 -5.19
C HIS A 210 -1.54 -6.09 -5.12
N ILE A 211 -2.42 -5.23 -5.63
CA ILE A 211 -3.84 -5.60 -5.77
C ILE A 211 -3.95 -6.62 -6.89
N LYS A 212 -4.57 -7.77 -6.59
CA LYS A 212 -4.77 -8.82 -7.58
C LYS A 212 -5.59 -8.28 -8.76
N ASP A 213 -5.22 -8.70 -9.96
CA ASP A 213 -5.88 -8.32 -11.22
C ASP A 213 -5.79 -6.81 -11.56
N SER A 214 -4.94 -6.04 -10.87
CA SER A 214 -4.57 -4.66 -11.22
C SER A 214 -3.16 -4.61 -11.80
N GLU A 215 -3.01 -4.16 -13.05
CA GLU A 215 -1.69 -3.91 -13.67
C GLU A 215 -1.13 -2.51 -13.37
N GLU A 216 -1.98 -1.56 -12.92
CA GLU A 216 -1.66 -0.13 -12.84
C GLU A 216 -1.25 0.35 -11.43
N GLY A 217 -0.93 -0.57 -10.52
CA GLY A 217 -0.59 -0.25 -9.13
C GLY A 217 -1.82 0.05 -8.27
N MET A 218 -1.61 0.75 -7.15
CA MET A 218 -2.67 1.12 -6.20
C MET A 218 -3.10 2.57 -6.42
N GLY A 219 -4.31 2.78 -6.92
CA GLY A 219 -4.95 4.10 -6.93
C GLY A 219 -5.43 4.46 -5.53
N VAL A 220 -4.79 5.44 -4.88
CA VAL A 220 -5.18 5.90 -3.54
C VAL A 220 -5.76 7.30 -3.66
N PHE A 221 -6.89 7.58 -3.00
CA PHE A 221 -7.40 8.95 -2.93
C PHE A 221 -6.79 9.69 -1.74
N GLY A 222 -5.91 10.66 -2.00
CA GLY A 222 -5.22 11.37 -0.92
C GLY A 222 -4.51 10.39 0.04
N THR A 223 -4.64 10.60 1.35
CA THR A 223 -4.07 9.70 2.38
C THR A 223 -5.03 8.59 2.82
N ALA A 224 -6.06 8.26 2.04
CA ALA A 224 -7.09 7.31 2.42
C ALA A 224 -6.64 5.84 2.35
N PHE A 225 -5.66 5.50 3.18
CA PHE A 225 -5.19 4.15 3.44
C PHE A 225 -5.17 3.89 4.95
N GLN A 226 -5.95 2.90 5.38
CA GLN A 226 -6.04 2.51 6.78
C GLN A 226 -5.63 1.05 6.93
N ALA A 227 -4.49 0.81 7.58
CA ALA A 227 -4.11 -0.52 8.02
C ALA A 227 -5.09 -1.01 9.09
N LEU A 228 -5.45 -2.28 9.00
CA LEU A 228 -6.29 -2.99 9.95
C LEU A 228 -5.51 -4.19 10.51
N ASP A 229 -6.18 -5.01 11.31
CA ASP A 229 -5.57 -6.21 11.86
C ASP A 229 -5.53 -7.39 10.87
N ASN A 230 -4.58 -8.30 11.12
CA ASN A 230 -4.40 -9.56 10.41
C ASN A 230 -4.15 -9.38 8.90
N GLY A 231 -3.36 -8.39 8.50
CA GLY A 231 -2.98 -8.15 7.11
C GLY A 231 -4.07 -7.54 6.26
N LYS A 232 -5.11 -7.00 6.89
CA LYS A 232 -6.14 -6.25 6.19
C LYS A 232 -5.78 -4.78 6.11
N PHE A 233 -6.27 -4.13 5.07
CA PHE A 233 -6.27 -2.68 4.98
C PHE A 233 -7.51 -2.23 4.21
N MET A 234 -7.95 -1.01 4.49
CA MET A 234 -9.05 -0.37 3.80
C MET A 234 -8.53 0.82 2.99
N MET A 235 -9.09 1.00 1.80
CA MET A 235 -8.86 2.15 0.94
C MET A 235 -10.17 2.84 0.62
N ALA A 236 -10.12 4.16 0.41
CA ALA A 236 -11.26 4.91 -0.09
C ALA A 236 -10.99 5.45 -1.50
N ALA A 237 -12.00 5.38 -2.36
CA ALA A 237 -12.00 5.98 -3.69
C ALA A 237 -13.35 6.64 -3.98
N TYR A 238 -13.34 7.83 -4.59
CA TYR A 238 -14.56 8.53 -4.97
C TYR A 238 -14.81 8.42 -6.48
N ASN A 239 -15.95 7.87 -6.87
CA ASN A 239 -16.40 7.81 -8.25
C ASN A 239 -17.19 9.07 -8.60
N ASN A 240 -16.55 10.00 -9.32
CA ASN A 240 -17.16 11.26 -9.73
C ASN A 240 -18.34 11.08 -10.72
N ALA A 241 -18.39 9.99 -11.47
CA ALA A 241 -19.47 9.74 -12.42
C ALA A 241 -20.77 9.32 -11.71
N GLU A 242 -20.64 8.60 -10.60
CA GLU A 242 -21.76 8.09 -9.82
C GLU A 242 -22.10 8.96 -8.61
N GLY A 243 -21.15 9.78 -8.16
CA GLY A 243 -21.30 10.55 -6.93
C GLY A 243 -21.22 9.69 -5.67
N ILE A 244 -20.48 8.58 -5.73
CA ILE A 244 -20.42 7.53 -4.71
C ILE A 244 -18.99 7.33 -4.23
N TRP A 245 -18.83 7.19 -2.91
CA TRP A 245 -17.62 6.71 -2.29
C TRP A 245 -17.61 5.19 -2.22
N HIS A 246 -16.47 4.58 -2.54
CA HIS A 246 -16.20 3.16 -2.34
C HIS A 246 -15.12 3.01 -1.27
N PHE A 247 -15.43 2.24 -0.23
CA PHE A 247 -14.52 1.83 0.82
C PHE A 247 -14.28 0.34 0.68
N THR A 248 -13.11 -0.02 0.18
CA THR A 248 -12.77 -1.42 -0.13
C THR A 248 -11.73 -1.93 0.85
N THR A 249 -12.05 -3.06 1.48
CA THR A 249 -11.13 -3.78 2.36
C THR A 249 -10.47 -4.89 1.58
N TYR A 250 -9.14 -4.94 1.68
CA TYR A 250 -8.31 -5.96 1.08
C TYR A 250 -7.64 -6.82 2.15
N GLN A 251 -7.35 -8.06 1.81
CA GLN A 251 -6.56 -9.00 2.62
C GLN A 251 -5.28 -9.33 1.87
N VAL A 252 -4.13 -9.08 2.51
CA VAL A 252 -2.81 -9.44 1.98
C VAL A 252 -2.53 -10.92 2.23
N ASP A 253 -2.05 -11.62 1.20
CA ASP A 253 -1.28 -12.85 1.31
C ASP A 253 0.19 -12.47 1.57
N PHE A 254 0.65 -12.68 2.81
CA PHE A 254 1.98 -12.22 3.22
C PHE A 254 3.12 -12.91 2.49
N GLU A 255 2.93 -14.11 1.95
CA GLU A 255 3.99 -14.83 1.25
C GLU A 255 4.23 -14.25 -0.14
N THR A 256 3.16 -13.84 -0.81
CA THR A 256 3.21 -13.40 -2.20
C THR A 256 3.17 -11.88 -2.37
N GLY A 257 2.67 -11.15 -1.37
CA GLY A 257 2.44 -9.70 -1.46
C GLY A 257 1.15 -9.34 -2.19
N TYR A 258 0.41 -10.30 -2.74
CA TYR A 258 -0.87 -10.00 -3.39
C TYR A 258 -1.98 -9.78 -2.37
N ALA A 259 -2.84 -8.81 -2.64
CA ALA A 259 -4.01 -8.51 -1.84
C ALA A 259 -5.29 -8.74 -2.66
N ALA A 260 -6.26 -9.41 -2.05
CA ALA A 260 -7.57 -9.66 -2.63
C ALA A 260 -8.64 -8.85 -1.90
N GLU A 261 -9.61 -8.33 -2.64
CA GLU A 261 -10.79 -7.71 -2.04
C GLU A 261 -11.57 -8.73 -1.20
N VAL A 262 -11.98 -8.32 0.00
CA VAL A 262 -12.77 -9.16 0.92
C VAL A 262 -14.07 -8.49 1.36
N ASP A 263 -14.17 -7.17 1.23
CA ASP A 263 -15.40 -6.40 1.52
C ASP A 263 -15.37 -5.06 0.78
N THR A 264 -16.54 -4.58 0.36
CA THR A 264 -16.70 -3.24 -0.21
C THR A 264 -17.98 -2.61 0.30
N ARG A 265 -17.87 -1.37 0.77
CA ARG A 265 -19.00 -0.53 1.16
C ARG A 265 -19.09 0.69 0.26
N SER A 266 -20.27 0.94 -0.29
CA SER A 266 -20.56 2.14 -1.06
C SER A 266 -21.42 3.11 -0.24
N LEU A 267 -21.05 4.39 -0.25
CA LEU A 267 -21.75 5.46 0.46
C LEU A 267 -22.01 6.65 -0.46
N SER A 268 -23.08 7.41 -0.17
CA SER A 268 -23.31 8.70 -0.83
C SER A 268 -22.16 9.68 -0.53
N PHE A 269 -22.08 10.78 -1.28
CA PHE A 269 -21.05 11.81 -1.06
C PHE A 269 -20.97 12.28 0.41
N GLU A 270 -22.09 12.71 1.00
CA GLU A 270 -22.12 13.23 2.37
C GLU A 270 -21.78 12.16 3.41
N GLU A 271 -22.33 10.95 3.27
CA GLU A 271 -22.04 9.82 4.18
C GLU A 271 -20.59 9.35 4.07
N GLY A 272 -20.04 9.33 2.86
CA GLY A 272 -18.66 8.92 2.61
C GLY A 272 -17.65 9.94 3.13
N GLU A 273 -17.90 11.25 2.98
CA GLU A 273 -17.06 12.29 3.59
C GLU A 273 -16.99 12.16 5.12
N MET A 274 -18.14 11.92 5.77
CA MET A 274 -18.17 11.66 7.22
C MET A 274 -17.37 10.39 7.58
N TYR A 275 -17.61 9.29 6.85
CA TYR A 275 -16.91 8.04 7.10
C TYR A 275 -15.39 8.16 6.91
N LEU A 276 -14.95 8.92 5.90
CA LEU A 276 -13.53 9.17 5.64
C LEU A 276 -12.87 9.92 6.82
N GLN A 277 -13.53 10.96 7.34
CA GLN A 277 -13.03 11.72 8.50
C GLN A 277 -12.99 10.89 9.79
N GLU A 278 -13.92 9.97 9.98
CA GLU A 278 -13.97 9.11 11.16
C GLU A 278 -12.93 7.99 11.14
N ASN A 279 -12.54 7.51 9.95
CA ASN A 279 -11.74 6.28 9.81
C ASN A 279 -10.30 6.50 9.30
N PHE A 280 -9.99 7.59 8.57
CA PHE A 280 -8.71 7.77 7.86
C PHE A 280 -7.84 8.94 8.38
N GLN A 281 -7.74 9.11 9.71
CA GLN A 281 -6.98 10.21 10.34
C GLN A 281 -5.46 10.00 10.40
#